data_AF-R6QCM9-F1
#
_entry.id   AF-R6QCM9-F1
#
_cell.length_a   1.000
_cell.length_b   1.000
_cell.length_c   1.000
_cell.angle_alpha   90.00
_cell.angle_beta   90.00
_cell.angle_gamma   90.00
#
_symmetry.space_group_name_H-M   'P 1'
#
loop_
_entity.id
_entity.type
_entity.pdbx_description
1 polymer ?
#
loop_
_entity_poly.entity_id
_entity_poly.type
_entity_poly.pdbx_seq_one_letter_code
_entity_poly.pdbx_strand_id
1 'polypeptide(L)'
;MELTTCPNCGSPNSTVKRKKNKHKGVIISIIVFAIIVVSALGIGISKKAKELEYYSNMEKVSFTMLDGAAKAENAGNLIKNVWYNAIYEERNSETDQYTMKNGKFVDDFNDALSELFADENFSNSISEIETNQYEVANLMKQLKEPPKKYEEAYSVLKVYYDNYLKMTKIVTSPTGSLNTFSEDFNTYDNNTVDSYEKMKLYLD
;
A
#
# COMPACT_ATOMS: atom_id res chain seq x y z
N MET A 1 40.70 -64.09 88.54
CA MET A 1 41.21 -62.81 87.99
C MET A 1 40.68 -62.73 86.57
N GLU A 2 39.51 -62.12 86.39
CA GLU A 2 39.33 -60.68 86.07
C GLU A 2 39.95 -60.34 84.70
N LEU A 3 39.09 -60.17 83.67
CA LEU A 3 38.71 -58.89 83.01
C LEU A 3 39.82 -58.44 82.02
N THR A 4 39.58 -58.11 80.74
CA THR A 4 38.54 -57.26 80.15
C THR A 4 38.41 -57.46 78.63
N THR A 5 37.23 -57.10 78.12
CA THR A 5 36.77 -56.89 76.74
C THR A 5 37.72 -56.20 75.75
N CYS A 6 37.55 -56.50 74.45
CA CYS A 6 37.59 -55.49 73.39
C CYS A 6 36.45 -55.73 72.38
N PRO A 7 35.52 -54.77 72.19
CA PRO A 7 34.47 -54.85 71.19
C PRO A 7 34.89 -54.23 69.86
N ASN A 8 34.28 -54.73 68.78
CA ASN A 8 34.16 -54.09 67.46
C ASN A 8 35.36 -54.23 66.49
N CYS A 9 35.23 -55.16 65.55
CA CYS A 9 35.91 -55.09 64.24
C CYS A 9 34.86 -55.42 63.17
N GLY A 10 34.08 -54.42 62.79
CA GLY A 10 33.15 -54.50 61.66
C GLY A 10 33.87 -54.60 60.33
N SER A 11 33.49 -55.57 59.50
CA SER A 11 33.87 -55.65 58.10
C SER A 11 33.06 -54.63 57.29
N PRO A 12 33.66 -53.74 56.49
CA PRO A 12 32.90 -52.75 55.74
C PRO A 12 32.25 -53.38 54.50
N ASN A 13 30.92 -53.25 54.40
CA ASN A 13 30.17 -53.40 53.16
C ASN A 13 30.52 -52.25 52.21
N SER A 14 31.25 -52.52 51.12
CA SER A 14 31.45 -51.55 50.05
C SER A 14 30.17 -51.36 49.24
N THR A 15 29.34 -50.39 49.62
CA THR A 15 28.28 -49.89 48.74
C THR A 15 28.88 -48.99 47.68
N VAL A 16 29.09 -49.52 46.49
CA VAL A 16 29.45 -48.74 45.29
C VAL A 16 28.26 -47.83 44.95
N LYS A 17 28.29 -46.57 45.39
CA LYS A 17 27.34 -45.55 44.93
C LYS A 17 27.59 -45.26 43.45
N ARG A 18 26.72 -45.77 42.58
CA ARG A 18 26.68 -45.46 41.15
C ARG A 18 26.47 -43.96 40.97
N LYS A 19 27.52 -43.23 40.59
CA LYS A 19 27.49 -41.80 40.24
C LYS A 19 26.52 -41.62 39.06
N LYS A 20 25.36 -40.99 39.28
CA LYS A 20 24.47 -40.59 38.18
C LYS A 20 25.19 -39.53 37.33
N ASN A 21 25.39 -39.80 36.05
CA ASN A 21 26.03 -38.89 35.08
C ASN A 21 25.19 -37.61 34.88
N LYS A 22 25.47 -36.57 35.67
CA LYS A 22 24.84 -35.23 35.55
C LYS A 22 25.09 -34.55 34.20
N HIS A 23 26.09 -34.97 33.43
CA HIS A 23 26.41 -34.39 32.12
C HIS A 23 25.31 -34.57 31.07
N LYS A 24 24.55 -35.68 31.09
CA LYS A 24 23.48 -35.89 30.09
C LYS A 24 22.34 -34.86 30.22
N GLY A 25 21.99 -34.44 31.44
CA GLY A 25 20.94 -33.44 31.67
C GLY A 25 21.38 -32.00 31.30
N VAL A 26 22.64 -31.65 31.56
CA VAL A 26 23.20 -30.33 31.21
C VAL A 26 23.32 -30.15 29.69
N ILE A 27 23.77 -31.19 28.96
CA ILE A 27 23.89 -31.15 27.50
C ILE A 27 22.51 -30.98 26.84
N ILE A 28 21.48 -31.70 27.31
CA ILE A 28 20.11 -31.56 26.78
C ILE A 28 19.58 -30.14 27.01
N SER A 29 19.82 -29.53 28.17
CA SER A 29 19.37 -28.16 28.48
C SER A 29 20.04 -27.11 27.57
N ILE A 30 21.32 -27.25 27.25
CA ILE A 30 22.04 -26.31 26.38
C ILE A 30 21.52 -26.41 24.94
N ILE A 31 21.26 -27.63 24.45
CA ILE A 31 20.72 -27.86 23.11
C ILE A 31 19.31 -27.26 23.00
N VAL A 32 18.45 -27.49 23.99
CA VAL A 32 17.09 -26.92 24.02
C VAL A 32 17.14 -25.38 24.04
N PHE A 33 18.03 -24.79 24.86
CA PHE A 33 18.17 -23.34 24.92
C PHE A 33 18.71 -22.75 23.61
N ALA A 34 19.70 -23.40 22.98
CA ALA A 34 20.22 -23.00 21.68
C ALA A 34 19.14 -23.04 20.58
N ILE A 35 18.28 -24.07 20.57
CA ILE A 35 17.15 -24.17 19.63
C ILE A 35 16.12 -23.05 19.86
N ILE A 36 15.85 -22.69 21.12
CA ILE A 36 14.94 -21.58 21.46
C ILE A 36 15.53 -20.24 21.00
N VAL A 37 16.83 -20.02 21.18
CA VAL A 37 17.49 -18.78 20.75
C VAL A 37 17.53 -18.69 19.22
N VAL A 38 17.88 -19.77 18.51
CA VAL A 38 17.88 -19.80 17.04
C VAL A 38 16.47 -19.58 16.48
N SER A 39 15.44 -20.18 17.07
CA SER A 39 14.06 -19.99 16.65
C SER A 39 13.57 -18.56 16.93
N ALA A 40 13.86 -17.98 18.10
CA ALA A 40 13.53 -16.59 18.42
C ALA A 40 14.25 -15.58 17.50
N LEU A 41 15.53 -15.82 17.17
CA LEU A 41 16.30 -14.99 16.23
C LEU A 41 15.76 -15.10 14.80
N GLY A 42 15.40 -16.30 14.34
CA GLY A 42 14.78 -16.52 13.02
C GLY A 42 13.40 -15.86 12.89
N ILE A 43 12.59 -15.90 13.95
CA ILE A 43 11.30 -15.19 14.02
C ILE A 43 11.51 -13.67 14.01
N GLY A 44 12.52 -13.16 14.73
CA GLY A 44 12.83 -11.73 14.76
C GLY A 44 13.30 -11.17 13.41
N ILE A 45 14.15 -11.90 12.68
CA ILE A 45 14.64 -11.51 11.35
C ILE A 45 13.49 -11.55 10.33
N SER A 46 12.66 -12.60 10.32
CA SER A 46 11.53 -12.71 9.40
C SER A 46 10.46 -11.64 9.64
N LYS A 47 10.20 -11.26 10.91
CA LYS A 47 9.29 -10.16 11.24
C LYS A 47 9.78 -8.81 10.72
N LYS A 48 11.08 -8.50 10.90
CA LYS A 48 11.66 -7.25 10.38
C LYS A 48 11.62 -7.18 8.85
N ALA A 49 11.90 -8.30 8.16
CA ALA A 49 11.80 -8.36 6.71
C ALA A 49 10.37 -8.07 6.21
N LYS A 50 9.36 -8.69 6.82
CA LYS A 50 7.94 -8.43 6.49
C LYS A 50 7.53 -6.98 6.74
N GLU A 51 8.04 -6.36 7.81
CA GLU A 51 7.78 -4.96 8.11
C GLU A 51 8.44 -3.99 7.10
N LEU A 52 9.63 -4.31 6.59
CA LEU A 52 10.28 -3.53 5.54
C LEU A 52 9.55 -3.67 4.20
N GLU A 53 9.17 -4.90 3.84
CA GLU A 53 8.39 -5.18 2.64
C GLU A 53 7.03 -4.46 2.68
N TYR A 54 6.33 -4.48 3.82
CA TYR A 54 5.07 -3.77 3.99
C TYR A 54 5.23 -2.27 3.78
N TYR A 55 6.26 -1.66 4.39
CA TYR A 55 6.55 -0.23 4.20
C TYR A 55 6.84 0.09 2.73
N SER A 56 7.71 -0.68 2.08
CA SER A 56 8.05 -0.45 0.67
C SER A 56 6.82 -0.55 -0.24
N ASN A 57 5.91 -1.50 0.02
CA ASN A 57 4.66 -1.61 -0.73
C ASN A 57 3.70 -0.46 -0.45
N MET A 58 3.64 0.03 0.80
CA MET A 58 2.83 1.20 1.20
C MET A 58 3.34 2.49 0.55
N GLU A 59 4.65 2.70 0.54
CA GLU A 59 5.30 3.81 -0.16
C GLU A 59 5.07 3.73 -1.66
N LYS A 60 5.32 2.56 -2.26
CA LYS A 60 5.09 2.31 -3.68
C LYS A 60 3.66 2.65 -4.08
N VAL A 61 2.65 2.11 -3.38
CA VAL A 61 1.26 2.38 -3.75
C VAL A 61 0.87 3.83 -3.55
N SER A 62 1.45 4.51 -2.55
CA SER A 62 1.22 5.95 -2.33
C SER A 62 1.71 6.78 -3.52
N PHE A 63 2.91 6.49 -4.02
CA PHE A 63 3.45 7.18 -5.20
C PHE A 63 2.76 6.76 -6.50
N THR A 64 2.36 5.50 -6.65
CA THR A 64 1.58 5.04 -7.82
C THR A 64 0.22 5.75 -7.88
N MET A 65 -0.46 5.94 -6.73
CA MET A 65 -1.69 6.74 -6.67
C MET A 65 -1.46 8.20 -7.01
N LEU A 66 -0.36 8.80 -6.54
CA LEU A 66 -0.02 10.19 -6.85
C LEU A 66 0.19 10.40 -8.35
N ASP A 67 0.95 9.52 -9.00
CA ASP A 67 1.15 9.52 -10.45
C ASP A 67 -0.18 9.38 -11.21
N GLY A 68 -1.03 8.42 -10.80
CA GLY A 68 -2.34 8.24 -11.42
C GLY A 68 -3.29 9.42 -11.21
N ALA A 69 -3.25 10.06 -10.03
CA ALA A 69 -4.03 11.26 -9.76
C ALA A 69 -3.58 12.44 -10.63
N ALA A 70 -2.27 12.64 -10.81
CA ALA A 70 -1.75 13.69 -11.68
C ALA A 70 -2.13 13.47 -13.16
N LYS A 71 -2.11 12.22 -13.63
CA LYS A 71 -2.62 11.87 -14.97
C LYS A 71 -4.11 12.16 -15.11
N ALA A 72 -4.91 11.80 -14.10
CA ALA A 72 -6.33 12.10 -14.06
C ALA A 72 -6.58 13.62 -14.02
N GLU A 73 -5.78 14.39 -13.28
CA GLU A 73 -5.89 15.85 -13.22
C GLU A 73 -5.70 16.47 -14.61
N ASN A 74 -4.66 16.08 -15.33
CA ASN A 74 -4.39 16.57 -16.69
C ASN A 74 -5.55 16.23 -17.65
N ALA A 75 -5.98 14.97 -17.66
CA ALA A 75 -7.07 14.54 -18.54
C ALA A 75 -8.41 15.19 -18.17
N GLY A 76 -8.73 15.31 -16.89
CA GLY A 76 -9.97 15.96 -16.42
C GLY A 76 -10.00 17.46 -16.71
N ASN A 77 -8.85 18.16 -16.63
CA ASN A 77 -8.75 19.54 -17.06
C ASN A 77 -8.99 19.70 -18.57
N LEU A 78 -8.48 18.78 -19.40
CA LEU A 78 -8.76 18.80 -20.84
C LEU A 78 -10.25 18.55 -21.13
N ILE A 79 -10.89 17.57 -20.48
CA ILE A 79 -12.34 17.32 -20.59
C ILE A 79 -13.11 18.60 -20.25
N LYS A 80 -12.81 19.20 -19.10
CA LYS A 80 -13.45 20.44 -18.64
C LYS A 80 -13.30 21.56 -19.67
N ASN A 81 -12.10 21.75 -20.22
CA ASN A 81 -11.82 22.79 -21.20
C ASN A 81 -12.53 22.55 -22.53
N VAL A 82 -12.52 21.32 -23.07
CA VAL A 82 -13.24 20.98 -24.32
C VAL A 82 -14.74 21.23 -24.15
N TRP A 83 -15.29 20.79 -23.02
CA TRP A 83 -16.71 20.95 -22.72
C TRP A 83 -17.10 22.43 -22.58
N TYR A 84 -16.30 23.20 -21.83
CA TYR A 84 -16.50 24.64 -21.66
C TYR A 84 -16.39 25.39 -22.99
N ASN A 85 -15.30 25.18 -23.73
CA ASN A 85 -15.03 25.90 -24.98
C ASN A 85 -16.05 25.58 -26.08
N ALA A 86 -16.60 24.36 -26.11
CA ALA A 86 -17.69 24.01 -27.02
C ALA A 86 -19.00 24.74 -26.68
N ILE A 87 -19.32 24.93 -25.39
CA ILE A 87 -20.55 25.59 -24.95
C ILE A 87 -20.48 27.11 -25.14
N TYR A 88 -19.33 27.71 -24.80
CA TYR A 88 -19.16 29.16 -24.78
C TYR A 88 -18.50 29.71 -26.05
N GLU A 89 -18.21 28.85 -27.03
CA GLU A 89 -17.57 29.23 -28.30
C GLU A 89 -16.23 29.96 -28.08
N GLU A 90 -15.43 29.45 -27.16
CA GLU A 90 -14.12 30.03 -26.79
C GLU A 90 -13.00 29.39 -27.60
N ARG A 91 -12.23 30.22 -28.31
CA ARG A 91 -11.12 29.77 -29.15
C ARG A 91 -9.91 29.42 -28.30
N ASN A 92 -9.36 28.23 -28.50
CA ASN A 92 -8.19 27.76 -27.78
C ASN A 92 -7.41 26.74 -28.62
N SER A 93 -6.10 26.95 -28.81
CA SER A 93 -5.28 26.10 -29.68
C SER A 93 -5.20 24.64 -29.28
N GLU A 94 -5.42 24.31 -28.00
CA GLU A 94 -5.39 22.94 -27.48
C GLU A 94 -6.72 22.21 -27.71
N THR A 95 -7.85 22.94 -27.70
CA THR A 95 -9.18 22.36 -27.79
C THR A 95 -9.88 22.57 -29.13
N ASP A 96 -9.45 23.55 -29.93
CA ASP A 96 -10.07 23.90 -31.23
C ASP A 96 -10.18 22.69 -32.16
N GLN A 97 -9.22 21.75 -32.08
CA GLN A 97 -9.25 20.50 -32.83
C GLN A 97 -10.47 19.60 -32.53
N TYR A 98 -11.06 19.74 -31.34
CA TYR A 98 -12.24 18.98 -30.89
C TYR A 98 -13.51 19.82 -30.96
N THR A 99 -13.41 21.13 -30.67
CA THR A 99 -14.56 22.02 -30.55
C THR A 99 -14.96 22.68 -31.86
N MET A 100 -14.15 22.57 -32.93
CA MET A 100 -14.41 23.23 -34.20
C MET A 100 -14.37 22.29 -35.41
N LYS A 101 -15.29 22.53 -36.35
CA LYS A 101 -15.32 21.89 -37.68
C LYS A 101 -15.48 22.94 -38.76
N ASN A 102 -14.63 22.91 -39.78
CA ASN A 102 -14.66 23.84 -40.92
C ASN A 102 -14.66 25.33 -40.51
N GLY A 103 -13.93 25.68 -39.44
CA GLY A 103 -13.80 27.06 -38.95
C GLY A 103 -14.98 27.58 -38.13
N LYS A 104 -15.93 26.72 -37.75
CA LYS A 104 -17.05 27.04 -36.85
C LYS A 104 -17.02 26.11 -35.64
N PHE A 105 -17.58 26.55 -34.52
CA PHE A 105 -17.79 25.67 -33.37
C PHE A 105 -18.82 24.59 -33.70
N VAL A 106 -18.70 23.45 -33.03
CA VAL A 106 -19.72 22.38 -33.09
C VAL A 106 -21.02 22.85 -32.42
N ASP A 107 -22.16 22.43 -32.95
CA ASP A 107 -23.47 22.83 -32.40
C ASP A 107 -23.81 22.08 -31.10
N ASP A 108 -23.28 20.87 -30.91
CA ASP A 108 -23.47 20.03 -29.72
C ASP A 108 -22.12 19.76 -29.04
N PHE A 109 -22.02 20.11 -27.75
CA PHE A 109 -20.81 19.84 -26.97
C PHE A 109 -20.52 18.33 -26.86
N ASN A 110 -21.52 17.46 -27.01
CA ASN A 110 -21.32 16.01 -27.02
C ASN A 110 -20.51 15.57 -28.24
N ASP A 111 -20.60 16.28 -29.37
CA ASP A 111 -19.76 16.02 -30.52
C ASP A 111 -18.30 16.32 -30.18
N ALA A 112 -18.02 17.46 -29.52
CA ALA A 112 -16.66 17.81 -29.10
C ALA A 112 -16.07 16.79 -28.11
N LEU A 113 -16.87 16.33 -27.15
CA LEU A 113 -16.46 15.27 -26.22
C LEU A 113 -16.20 13.94 -26.96
N SER A 114 -17.06 13.58 -27.92
CA SER A 114 -16.86 12.37 -28.71
C SER A 114 -15.57 12.43 -29.53
N GLU A 115 -15.23 13.59 -30.11
CA GLU A 115 -13.96 13.79 -30.83
C GLU A 115 -12.75 13.71 -29.87
N LEU A 116 -12.84 14.31 -28.69
CA LEU A 116 -11.81 14.19 -27.65
C LEU A 116 -11.56 12.72 -27.26
N PHE A 117 -12.61 11.95 -27.00
CA PHE A 117 -12.47 10.53 -26.61
C PHE A 117 -12.07 9.62 -27.77
N ALA A 118 -12.25 10.05 -29.01
CA ALA A 118 -11.77 9.35 -30.20
C ALA A 118 -10.30 9.66 -30.54
N ASP A 119 -9.74 10.74 -29.99
CA ASP A 119 -8.33 11.09 -30.15
C ASP A 119 -7.42 10.02 -29.54
N GLU A 120 -6.42 9.58 -30.31
CA GLU A 120 -5.53 8.49 -29.90
C GLU A 120 -4.69 8.86 -28.67
N ASN A 121 -4.19 10.10 -28.58
CA ASN A 121 -3.36 10.52 -27.45
C ASN A 121 -4.19 10.62 -26.17
N PHE A 122 -5.41 11.16 -26.28
CA PHE A 122 -6.31 11.25 -25.15
C PHE A 122 -6.80 9.87 -24.70
N SER A 123 -7.21 9.01 -25.64
CA SER A 123 -7.60 7.63 -25.35
C SER A 123 -6.47 6.83 -24.68
N ASN A 124 -5.23 6.99 -25.12
CA ASN A 124 -4.06 6.42 -24.46
C ASN A 124 -3.91 6.94 -23.02
N SER A 125 -4.13 8.23 -22.79
CA SER A 125 -4.09 8.83 -21.45
C SER A 125 -5.14 8.21 -20.52
N ILE A 126 -6.36 7.95 -21.02
CA ILE A 126 -7.41 7.25 -20.28
C ILE A 126 -6.97 5.81 -19.96
N SER A 127 -6.40 5.09 -20.93
CA SER A 127 -5.92 3.71 -20.72
C SER A 127 -4.78 3.62 -19.70
N GLU A 128 -3.89 4.61 -19.65
CA GLU A 128 -2.85 4.70 -18.63
C GLU A 128 -3.43 4.88 -17.22
N ILE A 129 -4.49 5.70 -17.08
CA ILE A 129 -5.20 5.88 -15.79
C ILE A 129 -5.85 4.56 -15.36
N GLU A 130 -6.54 3.87 -16.26
CA GLU A 130 -7.15 2.57 -15.97
C GLU A 130 -6.09 1.52 -15.58
N THR A 131 -4.98 1.46 -16.30
CA THR A 131 -3.85 0.58 -15.98
C THR A 131 -3.28 0.88 -14.59
N ASN A 132 -3.12 2.17 -14.26
CA ASN A 132 -2.69 2.61 -12.94
C ASN A 132 -3.69 2.19 -11.85
N GLN A 133 -5.01 2.30 -12.08
CA GLN A 133 -6.03 1.80 -11.15
C GLN A 133 -5.88 0.30 -10.87
N TYR A 134 -5.60 -0.51 -11.91
CA TYR A 134 -5.34 -1.94 -11.74
C TYR A 134 -4.08 -2.22 -10.91
N GLU A 135 -3.00 -1.47 -11.13
CA GLU A 135 -1.77 -1.60 -10.34
C GLU A 135 -2.00 -1.24 -8.87
N VAL A 136 -2.62 -0.08 -8.61
CA VAL A 136 -2.96 0.38 -7.25
C VAL A 136 -3.83 -0.65 -6.54
N ALA A 137 -4.88 -1.16 -7.19
CA ALA A 137 -5.75 -2.16 -6.59
C ALA A 137 -4.99 -3.45 -6.21
N ASN A 138 -4.00 -3.84 -7.00
CA ASN A 138 -3.16 -5.01 -6.71
C ASN A 138 -2.17 -4.76 -5.58
N LEU A 139 -1.61 -3.56 -5.46
CA LEU A 139 -0.76 -3.18 -4.32
C LEU A 139 -1.58 -3.07 -3.02
N MET A 140 -2.77 -2.44 -3.07
CA MET A 140 -3.67 -2.34 -1.91
C MET A 140 -4.10 -3.73 -1.39
N LYS A 141 -4.29 -4.72 -2.27
CA LYS A 141 -4.56 -6.12 -1.85
C LYS A 141 -3.43 -6.73 -1.03
N GLN A 142 -2.17 -6.41 -1.35
CA GLN A 142 -0.99 -6.91 -0.63
C GLN A 142 -0.86 -6.28 0.77
N LEU A 143 -1.50 -5.12 1.00
CA LEU A 143 -1.41 -4.35 2.24
C LEU A 143 -2.55 -4.64 3.24
N LYS A 144 -3.48 -5.56 2.91
CA LYS A 144 -4.69 -5.84 3.72
C LYS A 144 -4.43 -6.26 5.16
N GLU A 145 -3.27 -6.86 5.43
CA GLU A 145 -2.88 -7.33 6.76
C GLU A 145 -1.73 -6.45 7.32
N PRO A 146 -2.02 -5.27 7.86
CA PRO A 146 -0.99 -4.38 8.41
C PRO A 146 -0.31 -5.00 9.64
N PRO A 147 1.03 -4.95 9.74
CA PRO A 147 1.72 -5.09 11.01
C PRO A 147 1.23 -4.04 12.01
N LYS A 148 1.20 -4.39 13.31
CA LYS A 148 0.68 -3.51 14.38
C LYS A 148 1.19 -2.06 14.32
N LYS A 149 2.45 -1.85 13.93
CA LYS A 149 3.07 -0.52 13.85
C LYS A 149 2.56 0.34 12.67
N TYR A 150 1.89 -0.24 11.68
CA TYR A 150 1.39 0.43 10.48
C TYR A 150 -0.15 0.44 10.40
N GLU A 151 -0.88 0.02 11.44
CA GLU A 151 -2.34 0.00 11.43
C GLU A 151 -2.95 1.40 11.20
N GLU A 152 -2.35 2.43 11.79
CA GLU A 152 -2.77 3.83 11.60
C GLU A 152 -2.43 4.32 10.19
N ALA A 153 -1.20 4.12 9.73
CA ALA A 153 -0.76 4.45 8.37
C ALA A 153 -1.66 3.80 7.31
N TYR A 154 -2.00 2.52 7.46
CA TYR A 154 -2.92 1.83 6.57
C TYR A 154 -4.35 2.40 6.61
N SER A 155 -4.78 2.91 7.77
CA SER A 155 -6.08 3.59 7.87
C SER A 155 -6.12 4.90 7.10
N VAL A 156 -5.03 5.68 7.15
CA VAL A 156 -4.86 6.89 6.33
C VAL A 156 -4.75 6.55 4.85
N LEU A 157 -3.98 5.51 4.51
CA LEU A 157 -3.82 5.04 3.13
C LEU A 157 -5.15 4.65 2.47
N LYS A 158 -6.06 3.98 3.20
CA LYS A 158 -7.39 3.65 2.66
C LYS A 158 -8.20 4.88 2.28
N VAL A 159 -8.15 5.94 3.10
CA VAL A 159 -8.84 7.20 2.79
C VAL A 159 -8.24 7.84 1.53
N TYR A 160 -6.91 7.82 1.41
CA TYR A 160 -6.24 8.28 0.20
C TYR A 160 -6.65 7.46 -1.04
N TYR A 161 -6.67 6.13 -0.91
CA TYR A 161 -7.12 5.23 -1.97
C TYR A 161 -8.57 5.49 -2.41
N ASP A 162 -9.49 5.69 -1.47
CA ASP A 162 -10.89 5.99 -1.79
C ASP A 162 -11.04 7.33 -2.55
N ASN A 163 -10.25 8.35 -2.20
CA ASN A 163 -10.27 9.63 -2.89
C ASN A 163 -9.59 9.56 -4.27
N TYR A 164 -8.45 8.86 -4.37
CA TYR A 164 -7.80 8.55 -5.63
C TYR A 164 -8.75 7.83 -6.61
N LEU A 165 -9.56 6.86 -6.13
CA LEU A 165 -10.53 6.17 -6.96
C LEU A 165 -11.63 7.10 -7.47
N LYS A 166 -12.11 8.05 -6.66
CA LYS A 166 -13.09 9.05 -7.12
C LYS A 166 -12.49 9.97 -8.18
N MET A 167 -11.28 10.45 -7.93
CA MET A 167 -10.55 11.34 -8.84
C MET A 167 -10.26 10.69 -10.20
N THR A 168 -9.82 9.44 -10.21
CA THR A 168 -9.56 8.74 -11.47
C THR A 168 -10.85 8.33 -12.18
N LYS A 169 -11.87 7.88 -11.45
CA LYS A 169 -13.14 7.41 -12.04
C LYS A 169 -13.96 8.52 -12.69
N ILE A 170 -13.96 9.74 -12.13
CA ILE A 170 -14.71 10.84 -12.76
C ILE A 170 -14.16 11.18 -14.15
N VAL A 171 -12.87 10.91 -14.39
CA VAL A 171 -12.18 11.19 -15.67
C VAL A 171 -12.30 10.04 -16.65
N THR A 172 -12.19 8.78 -16.20
CA THR A 172 -12.35 7.60 -17.08
C THR A 172 -13.81 7.32 -17.44
N SER A 173 -14.76 7.91 -16.72
CA SER A 173 -16.20 7.77 -16.99
C SER A 173 -16.94 9.07 -16.64
N PRO A 174 -16.69 10.17 -17.39
CA PRO A 174 -17.32 11.45 -17.11
C PRO A 174 -18.84 11.36 -17.30
N THR A 175 -19.58 11.97 -16.37
CA THR A 175 -21.04 11.99 -16.40
C THR A 175 -21.57 13.33 -15.86
N GLY A 176 -22.85 13.60 -16.11
CA GLY A 176 -23.52 14.81 -15.63
C GLY A 176 -23.40 15.98 -16.60
N SER A 177 -23.39 17.19 -16.04
CA SER A 177 -23.23 18.46 -16.76
C SER A 177 -21.83 19.03 -16.57
N LEU A 178 -21.45 20.01 -17.39
CA LEU A 178 -20.20 20.78 -17.21
C LEU A 178 -20.02 21.27 -15.76
N ASN A 179 -21.08 21.83 -15.16
CA ASN A 179 -21.02 22.39 -13.81
C ASN A 179 -20.77 21.29 -12.77
N THR A 180 -21.59 20.24 -12.78
CA THR A 180 -21.46 19.13 -11.81
C THR A 180 -20.14 18.40 -11.97
N PHE A 181 -19.71 18.15 -13.21
CA PHE A 181 -18.41 17.54 -13.49
C PHE A 181 -17.27 18.41 -12.95
N SER A 182 -17.28 19.72 -13.22
CA SER A 182 -16.23 20.64 -12.78
C SER A 182 -16.15 20.76 -11.25
N GLU A 183 -17.31 20.84 -10.59
CA GLU A 183 -17.40 20.90 -9.12
C GLU A 183 -16.89 19.61 -8.48
N ASP A 184 -17.36 18.45 -8.93
CA ASP A 184 -16.94 17.15 -8.41
C ASP A 184 -15.46 16.89 -8.70
N PHE A 185 -14.99 17.20 -9.91
CA PHE A 185 -13.60 17.05 -10.32
C PHE A 185 -12.67 17.85 -9.41
N ASN A 186 -12.92 19.15 -9.26
CA ASN A 186 -12.12 20.00 -8.36
C ASN A 186 -12.19 19.53 -6.90
N THR A 187 -13.35 19.02 -6.46
CA THR A 187 -13.52 18.48 -5.12
C THR A 187 -12.70 17.21 -4.91
N TYR A 188 -12.75 16.27 -5.86
CA TYR A 188 -12.01 15.01 -5.78
C TYR A 188 -10.50 15.21 -5.91
N ASP A 189 -10.07 16.16 -6.74
CA ASP A 189 -8.68 16.57 -6.86
C ASP A 189 -8.12 17.08 -5.52
N ASN A 190 -8.76 18.11 -4.94
CA ASN A 190 -8.37 18.66 -3.63
C ASN A 190 -8.37 17.59 -2.53
N ASN A 191 -9.42 16.76 -2.46
CA ASN A 191 -9.49 15.69 -1.46
C ASN A 191 -8.37 14.66 -1.61
N THR A 192 -7.95 14.39 -2.84
CA THR A 192 -6.86 13.45 -3.16
C THR A 192 -5.52 14.01 -2.70
N VAL A 193 -5.24 15.29 -3.00
CA VAL A 193 -4.04 16.00 -2.51
C VAL A 193 -4.00 16.06 -0.99
N ASP A 194 -5.10 16.47 -0.34
CA ASP A 194 -5.20 16.55 1.12
C ASP A 194 -4.96 15.20 1.81
N SER A 195 -5.41 14.12 1.17
CA SER A 195 -5.23 12.77 1.71
C SER A 195 -3.80 12.27 1.49
N TYR A 196 -3.18 12.62 0.37
CA TYR A 196 -1.77 12.35 0.13
C TYR A 196 -0.87 13.08 1.13
N GLU A 197 -1.11 14.36 1.41
CA GLU A 197 -0.34 15.12 2.41
C GLU A 197 -0.43 14.50 3.81
N LYS A 198 -1.59 13.93 4.17
CA LYS A 198 -1.72 13.13 5.41
C LYS A 198 -0.94 11.82 5.33
N MET A 199 -0.97 11.13 4.19
CA MET A 199 -0.25 9.88 3.99
C MET A 199 1.26 10.09 4.07
N LYS A 200 1.75 11.23 3.57
CA LYS A 200 3.16 11.63 3.60
C LYS A 200 3.76 11.70 5.01
N LEU A 201 2.95 11.91 6.04
CA LEU A 201 3.41 11.87 7.44
C LEU A 201 3.90 10.47 7.88
N TYR A 202 3.58 9.44 7.10
CA TYR A 202 3.97 8.04 7.34
C TYR A 202 4.99 7.53 6.30
N LEU A 203 5.45 8.41 5.41
CA LEU A 203 6.48 8.13 4.41
C LEU A 203 7.74 8.91 4.81
N ASP A 204 8.91 8.28 4.65
CA ASP A 204 10.22 8.86 4.96
C ASP A 204 10.70 9.88 3.90
#